data_AF-A0AAU7UFS3-F1
#
_entry.id   AF-A0AAU7UFS3-F1
#
_cell.length_a   1.000
_cell.length_b   1.000
_cell.length_c   1.000
_cell.angle_alpha   90.00
_cell.angle_beta   90.00
_cell.angle_gamma   90.00
#
_symmetry.space_group_name_H-M   'P 1'
#
loop_
_entity.id
_entity.type
_entity.pdbx_description
1 polymer ?
#
loop_
_entity_poly.entity_id
_entity_poly.type
_entity_poly.pdbx_seq_one_letter_code
_entity_poly.pdbx_strand_id
1 'polypeptide(L)'
;MTALYWLALDGVGHPADAPPFSPWDMDLPTLRPVIEAGRALDATLGVEGLPQSATGQSCWLTGQDAVARMGGHYGPHPGPTLKRLLDEAGLPGRVRAAGGQAALLNYYPPGYFAQPRLRAGCFPYSFTTAGLPQNPPGLPHLPPTLGLQYTAPWTAVDPPDHWRRQGERLAALPGQDLLVLDLWFSDLLGHQGRAPTPPDLLWAGQAYLARLDALLEGLLHAGARVVLSSDHGNFEDLGVKSHTRARVPFAGVGVELGLPDDVVQGGQVMARLLGL
;
A
#
# COMPACT_ATOMS: atom_id res chain seq x y z
N MET A 1 4.78 17.56 -15.09
CA MET A 1 5.67 16.46 -14.66
C MET A 1 4.94 15.15 -14.90
N THR A 2 5.65 14.02 -15.06
CA THR A 2 4.99 12.70 -15.12
C THR A 2 4.49 12.33 -13.73
N ALA A 3 3.24 11.85 -13.63
CA ALA A 3 2.60 11.46 -12.39
C ALA A 3 3.45 10.45 -11.60
N LEU A 4 3.43 10.57 -10.26
CA LEU A 4 3.98 9.57 -9.36
C LEU A 4 2.87 8.58 -8.96
N TYR A 5 3.06 7.29 -9.28
CA TYR A 5 2.18 6.22 -8.87
C TYR A 5 2.71 5.61 -7.58
N TRP A 6 1.90 5.66 -6.52
CA TRP A 6 2.23 5.06 -5.24
C TRP A 6 1.36 3.83 -5.01
N LEU A 7 1.98 2.65 -5.05
CA LEU A 7 1.38 1.38 -4.66
C LEU A 7 1.66 1.17 -3.16
N ALA A 8 0.71 1.52 -2.31
CA ALA A 8 0.79 1.31 -0.87
C ALA A 8 0.26 -0.08 -0.54
N LEU A 9 1.14 -1.00 -0.15
CA LEU A 9 0.81 -2.39 0.15
C LEU A 9 0.57 -2.53 1.66
N ASP A 10 -0.64 -2.84 2.11
CA ASP A 10 -0.91 -3.03 3.54
C ASP A 10 -0.42 -4.42 3.98
N GLY A 11 0.37 -4.46 5.05
CA GLY A 11 0.77 -5.72 5.69
C GLY A 11 1.73 -6.62 4.92
N VAL A 12 2.58 -6.07 4.04
CA VAL A 12 3.56 -6.82 3.25
C VAL A 12 4.97 -6.68 3.83
N GLY A 13 5.48 -7.74 4.47
CA GLY A 13 6.89 -7.83 4.85
C GLY A 13 7.82 -8.08 3.67
N HIS A 14 9.05 -7.65 3.83
CA HIS A 14 10.12 -7.76 2.84
C HIS A 14 10.47 -9.25 2.62
N PRO A 15 10.67 -9.70 1.37
CA PRO A 15 10.92 -11.10 1.06
C PRO A 15 12.16 -11.70 1.73
N ALA A 16 13.18 -10.89 1.99
CA ALA A 16 14.38 -11.33 2.73
C ALA A 16 14.11 -11.75 4.18
N ASP A 17 12.97 -11.34 4.75
CA ASP A 17 12.54 -11.69 6.11
C ASP A 17 11.42 -12.75 6.09
N ALA A 18 11.03 -13.25 4.90
CA ALA A 18 9.97 -14.24 4.76
C ALA A 18 10.46 -15.66 5.14
N PRO A 19 9.66 -16.45 5.85
CA PRO A 19 9.95 -17.86 6.07
C PRO A 19 9.79 -18.69 4.77
N PRO A 20 10.27 -19.94 4.75
CA PRO A 20 9.92 -20.89 3.70
C PRO A 20 8.40 -21.13 3.65
N PHE A 21 7.90 -21.51 2.48
CA PHE A 21 6.47 -21.68 2.17
C PHE A 21 5.66 -20.39 2.29
N SER A 22 6.28 -19.26 1.91
CA SER A 22 5.63 -17.94 1.89
C SER A 22 4.97 -17.63 0.55
N PRO A 23 4.09 -16.62 0.46
CA PRO A 23 3.61 -16.11 -0.83
C PRO A 23 4.73 -15.70 -1.78
N TRP A 24 5.90 -15.34 -1.25
CA TRP A 24 7.07 -14.94 -2.01
C TRP A 24 7.79 -16.10 -2.72
N ASP A 25 7.47 -17.35 -2.40
CA ASP A 25 8.10 -18.56 -2.99
C ASP A 25 7.54 -18.90 -4.38
N MET A 26 7.69 -17.94 -5.29
CA MET A 26 7.29 -18.04 -6.70
C MET A 26 8.12 -17.08 -7.55
N ASP A 27 8.10 -17.27 -8.87
CA ASP A 27 8.73 -16.32 -9.78
C ASP A 27 7.87 -15.05 -9.94
N LEU A 28 8.52 -13.89 -9.86
CA LEU A 28 7.92 -12.55 -9.92
C LEU A 28 8.88 -11.64 -10.71
N PRO A 29 8.90 -11.76 -12.05
CA PRO A 29 9.97 -11.21 -12.90
C PRO A 29 10.08 -9.68 -12.86
N THR A 30 9.03 -8.97 -12.42
CA THR A 30 9.04 -7.51 -12.30
C THR A 30 9.14 -7.05 -10.84
N LEU A 31 8.26 -7.57 -9.98
CA LEU A 31 8.11 -7.13 -8.60
C LEU A 31 9.32 -7.51 -7.73
N ARG A 32 9.86 -8.72 -7.87
CA ARG A 32 11.00 -9.18 -7.07
C ARG A 32 12.24 -8.31 -7.33
N PRO A 33 12.71 -8.10 -8.57
CA PRO A 33 13.86 -7.23 -8.83
C PRO A 33 13.66 -5.79 -8.36
N VAL A 34 12.45 -5.23 -8.52
CA VAL A 34 12.16 -3.87 -8.06
C VAL A 34 12.28 -3.76 -6.54
N ILE A 35 11.69 -4.71 -5.79
CA ILE A 35 11.79 -4.73 -4.33
C ILE A 35 13.25 -4.91 -3.87
N GLU A 36 13.99 -5.84 -4.47
CA GLU A 36 15.38 -6.12 -4.11
C GLU A 36 16.34 -4.97 -4.42
N ALA A 37 16.06 -4.18 -5.46
CA ALA A 37 16.81 -2.96 -5.75
C ALA A 37 16.51 -1.81 -4.77
N GLY A 38 15.41 -1.90 -4.01
CA GLY A 38 14.96 -0.91 -3.04
C GLY A 38 15.64 -1.01 -1.67
N ARG A 39 14.84 -0.81 -0.63
CA ARG A 39 15.25 -0.86 0.78
C ARG A 39 14.25 -1.70 1.58
N ALA A 40 14.77 -2.40 2.58
CA ALA A 40 13.98 -3.05 3.61
C ALA A 40 13.95 -2.12 4.84
N LEU A 41 12.85 -1.42 5.05
CA LEU A 41 12.71 -0.40 6.09
C LEU A 41 12.23 -1.00 7.41
N ASP A 42 12.69 -0.41 8.52
CA ASP A 42 12.14 -0.73 9.84
C ASP A 42 10.73 -0.13 10.00
N ALA A 43 9.75 -1.01 10.25
CA ALA A 43 8.38 -0.62 10.59
C ALA A 43 8.14 -0.60 12.12
N THR A 44 9.09 -1.10 12.92
CA THR A 44 8.96 -1.18 14.39
C THR A 44 9.29 0.13 15.07
N LEU A 45 10.14 0.96 14.44
CA LEU A 45 10.65 2.23 14.97
C LEU A 45 11.32 2.06 16.35
N GLY A 46 11.82 0.85 16.64
CA GLY A 46 12.35 0.49 17.95
C GLY A 46 11.34 0.54 19.11
N VAL A 47 10.03 0.64 18.82
CA VAL A 47 8.97 0.74 19.82
C VAL A 47 8.41 -0.65 20.14
N GLU A 48 8.19 -0.93 21.44
CA GLU A 48 7.60 -2.18 21.90
C GLU A 48 6.22 -2.44 21.29
N GLY A 49 5.95 -3.72 21.00
CA GLY A 49 4.74 -4.18 20.34
C GLY A 49 5.02 -4.70 18.93
N LEU A 50 3.96 -4.78 18.14
CA LEU A 50 4.01 -5.10 16.72
C LEU A 50 3.58 -3.87 15.92
N PRO A 51 4.23 -3.56 14.79
CA PRO A 51 3.76 -2.55 13.84
C PRO A 51 2.26 -2.70 13.53
N GLN A 52 1.55 -1.60 13.33
CA GLN A 52 0.10 -1.58 13.06
C GLN A 52 -0.24 -0.62 11.91
N SER A 53 -1.30 -0.92 11.16
CA SER A 53 -1.64 -0.20 9.92
C SER A 53 -1.90 1.30 10.15
N ALA A 54 -2.66 1.69 11.18
CA ALA A 54 -3.01 3.10 11.33
C ALA A 54 -1.78 3.98 11.62
N THR A 55 -0.89 3.55 12.52
CA THR A 55 0.37 4.26 12.77
C THR A 55 1.32 4.18 11.58
N GLY A 56 1.51 3.01 10.97
CA GLY A 56 2.43 2.84 9.83
C GLY A 56 2.01 3.66 8.61
N GLN A 57 0.73 3.62 8.22
CA GLN A 57 0.19 4.44 7.13
C GLN A 57 0.25 5.93 7.45
N SER A 58 0.04 6.31 8.71
CA SER A 58 0.18 7.71 9.12
C SER A 58 1.63 8.19 9.02
N CYS A 59 2.63 7.36 9.33
CA CYS A 59 4.04 7.67 9.10
C CYS A 59 4.30 7.95 7.62
N TRP A 60 3.83 7.08 6.72
CA TRP A 60 3.95 7.27 5.28
C TRP A 60 3.25 8.54 4.77
N LEU A 61 2.02 8.76 5.18
CA LEU A 61 1.21 9.88 4.72
C LEU A 61 1.68 11.24 5.25
N THR A 62 2.47 11.28 6.32
CA THR A 62 2.82 12.54 7.00
C THR A 62 4.32 12.81 7.09
N GLY A 63 5.15 11.77 6.95
CA GLY A 63 6.59 11.84 7.21
C GLY A 63 6.93 12.11 8.68
N GLN A 64 5.99 11.88 9.60
CA GLN A 64 6.15 12.07 11.04
C GLN A 64 5.98 10.76 11.80
N ASP A 65 6.65 10.63 12.94
CA ASP A 65 6.56 9.46 13.80
C ASP A 65 5.18 9.38 14.48
N ALA A 66 4.24 8.70 13.82
CA ALA A 66 2.88 8.51 14.31
C ALA A 66 2.81 7.53 15.51
N VAL A 67 3.78 6.63 15.63
CA VAL A 67 3.88 5.67 16.74
C VAL A 67 4.19 6.43 18.03
N ALA A 68 5.20 7.31 18.01
CA ALA A 68 5.52 8.18 19.14
C ALA A 68 4.35 9.11 19.50
N ARG A 69 3.64 9.66 18.51
CA ARG A 69 2.46 10.51 18.72
C ARG A 69 1.30 9.77 19.40
N MET A 70 1.17 8.47 19.16
CA MET A 70 0.17 7.60 19.78
C MET A 70 0.63 7.01 21.12
N GLY A 71 1.93 7.10 21.44
CA GLY A 71 2.54 6.42 22.59
C GLY A 71 2.72 4.92 22.40
N GLY A 72 2.71 4.44 21.14
CA GLY A 72 2.79 3.02 20.80
C GLY A 72 2.11 2.71 19.46
N HIS A 73 2.30 1.48 18.99
CA HIS A 73 1.67 1.01 17.75
C HIS A 73 0.16 0.95 17.90
N TYR A 74 -0.59 1.43 16.90
CA TYR A 74 -2.05 1.51 16.95
C TYR A 74 -2.68 1.27 15.58
N GLY A 75 -3.82 0.57 15.56
CA GLY A 75 -4.54 0.24 14.34
C GLY A 75 -5.85 -0.52 14.60
N PRO A 76 -6.60 -0.86 13.54
CA PRO A 76 -6.29 -0.64 12.12
C PRO A 76 -6.74 0.73 11.56
N HIS A 77 -7.59 1.47 12.28
CA HIS A 77 -8.13 2.76 11.81
C HIS A 77 -7.54 3.96 12.57
N PRO A 78 -7.44 5.15 11.97
CA PRO A 78 -6.92 6.33 12.65
C PRO A 78 -7.87 6.75 13.79
N GLY A 79 -7.34 6.77 15.02
CA GLY A 79 -7.99 7.38 16.17
C GLY A 79 -7.94 8.92 16.13
N PRO A 80 -8.55 9.64 17.09
CA PRO A 80 -8.60 11.11 17.08
C PRO A 80 -7.23 11.80 16.97
N THR A 81 -6.19 11.23 17.58
CA THR A 81 -4.82 11.77 17.49
C THR A 81 -4.24 11.63 16.09
N LEU A 82 -4.35 10.46 15.45
CA LEU A 82 -3.88 10.26 14.08
C LEU A 82 -4.71 11.05 13.07
N LYS A 83 -6.01 11.19 13.30
CA LYS A 83 -6.88 12.05 12.48
C LYS A 83 -6.37 13.49 12.44
N ARG A 84 -6.08 14.09 13.60
CA ARG A 84 -5.48 15.43 13.66
C ARG A 84 -4.15 15.50 12.91
N LEU A 85 -3.28 14.50 13.08
CA LEU A 85 -2.00 14.44 12.38
C LEU A 85 -2.19 14.38 10.85
N LEU A 86 -3.13 13.56 10.37
CA LEU A 86 -3.47 13.44 8.95
C LEU A 86 -4.12 14.71 8.39
N ASP A 87 -4.95 15.39 9.18
CA ASP A 87 -5.59 16.65 8.79
C ASP A 87 -4.56 17.78 8.68
N GLU A 88 -3.55 17.80 9.55
CA GLU A 88 -2.49 18.81 9.57
C GLU A 88 -1.40 18.57 8.52
N ALA A 89 -1.00 17.32 8.29
CA ALA A 89 0.21 16.98 7.55
C ALA A 89 0.04 15.90 6.47
N GLY A 90 -1.18 15.43 6.22
CA GLY A 90 -1.46 14.40 5.22
C GLY A 90 -1.01 14.82 3.81
N LEU A 91 -0.28 13.92 3.15
CA LEU A 91 0.33 14.16 1.85
C LEU A 91 -0.66 14.62 0.78
N PRO A 92 -1.87 14.03 0.62
CA PRO A 92 -2.84 14.52 -0.37
C PRO A 92 -3.26 15.97 -0.11
N GLY A 93 -3.43 16.36 1.16
CA GLY A 93 -3.74 17.73 1.56
C GLY A 93 -2.60 18.70 1.24
N ARG A 94 -1.36 18.29 1.48
CA ARG A 94 -0.15 19.09 1.15
C ARG A 94 0.03 19.25 -0.36
N VAL A 95 -0.17 18.19 -1.15
CA VAL A 95 -0.15 18.27 -2.63
C VAL A 95 -1.17 19.29 -3.12
N ARG A 96 -2.42 19.20 -2.63
CA ARG A 96 -3.48 20.14 -3.00
C ARG A 96 -3.18 21.58 -2.57
N ALA A 97 -2.65 21.78 -1.37
CA ALA A 97 -2.26 23.11 -0.87
C ALA A 97 -1.15 23.75 -1.72
N ALA A 98 -0.27 22.94 -2.30
CA ALA A 98 0.76 23.38 -3.26
C ALA A 98 0.24 23.58 -4.69
N GLY A 99 -1.07 23.40 -4.94
CA GLY A 99 -1.70 23.54 -6.26
C GLY A 99 -1.61 22.28 -7.14
N GLY A 100 -1.08 21.18 -6.62
CA GLY A 100 -0.99 19.90 -7.33
C GLY A 100 -2.30 19.11 -7.31
N GLN A 101 -2.35 18.06 -8.13
CA GLN A 101 -3.47 17.14 -8.23
C GLN A 101 -3.11 15.75 -7.69
N ALA A 102 -3.98 15.21 -6.84
CA ALA A 102 -3.82 13.87 -6.28
C ALA A 102 -5.13 13.07 -6.39
N ALA A 103 -5.04 11.77 -6.61
CA ALA A 103 -6.20 10.89 -6.63
C ALA A 103 -5.93 9.52 -5.99
N LEU A 104 -6.93 9.02 -5.26
CA LEU A 104 -6.98 7.66 -4.75
C LEU A 104 -7.75 6.80 -5.75
N LEU A 105 -7.08 5.83 -6.35
CA LEU A 105 -7.58 5.03 -7.46
C LEU A 105 -8.26 3.73 -7.02
N ASN A 106 -8.48 3.55 -5.73
CA ASN A 106 -9.22 2.40 -5.21
C ASN A 106 -10.70 2.47 -5.57
N TYR A 107 -11.28 1.33 -5.93
CA TYR A 107 -12.71 1.19 -6.10
C TYR A 107 -13.39 0.96 -4.74
N TYR A 108 -14.30 1.85 -4.38
CA TYR A 108 -15.19 1.73 -3.23
C TYR A 108 -16.62 1.43 -3.69
N PRO A 109 -17.23 0.29 -3.33
CA PRO A 109 -18.57 -0.04 -3.79
C PRO A 109 -19.63 0.90 -3.16
N PRO A 110 -20.79 1.11 -3.79
CA PRO A 110 -21.85 1.99 -3.24
C PRO A 110 -22.23 1.68 -1.78
N GLY A 111 -22.25 0.40 -1.39
CA GLY A 111 -22.53 -0.05 -0.02
C GLY A 111 -21.48 0.39 1.02
N TYR A 112 -20.28 0.79 0.61
CA TYR A 112 -19.27 1.37 1.49
C TYR A 112 -19.73 2.74 2.02
N PHE A 113 -20.29 3.58 1.15
CA PHE A 113 -20.77 4.92 1.50
C PHE A 113 -22.06 4.93 2.32
N ALA A 114 -22.87 3.88 2.21
CA ALA A 114 -24.14 3.76 2.91
C ALA A 114 -24.00 3.43 4.42
N GLN A 115 -22.78 3.21 4.91
CA GLN A 115 -22.52 2.78 6.29
C GLN A 115 -21.95 3.93 7.13
N PRO A 116 -22.79 4.68 7.86
CA PRO A 116 -22.33 5.82 8.67
C PRO A 116 -21.39 5.44 9.82
N ARG A 117 -21.20 4.14 10.09
CA ARG A 117 -20.31 3.60 11.14
C ARG A 117 -19.00 3.03 10.59
N LEU A 118 -18.81 2.93 9.27
CA LEU A 118 -17.57 2.42 8.70
C LEU A 118 -16.43 3.41 9.03
N ARG A 119 -15.44 2.94 9.78
CA ARG A 119 -14.23 3.73 10.06
C ARG A 119 -13.33 3.61 8.83
N ALA A 120 -13.13 4.72 8.12
CA ALA A 120 -12.18 4.77 7.02
C ALA A 120 -10.76 4.47 7.53
N GLY A 121 -9.96 3.74 6.74
CA GLY A 121 -8.51 3.65 6.91
C GLY A 121 -7.81 4.99 6.67
N CYS A 122 -6.49 5.04 6.86
CA CYS A 122 -5.74 6.31 6.82
C CYS A 122 -5.78 6.97 5.43
N PHE A 123 -5.62 6.19 4.35
CA PHE A 123 -5.71 6.68 2.98
C PHE A 123 -7.09 7.29 2.65
N PRO A 124 -8.21 6.53 2.70
CA PRO A 124 -9.52 7.10 2.41
C PRO A 124 -9.90 8.27 3.32
N TYR A 125 -9.47 8.26 4.60
CA TYR A 125 -9.65 9.40 5.50
C TYR A 125 -8.89 10.63 5.01
N SER A 126 -7.58 10.51 4.77
CA SER A 126 -6.69 11.63 4.40
C SER A 126 -7.07 12.25 3.06
N PHE A 127 -7.48 11.46 2.06
CA PHE A 127 -7.99 11.99 0.80
C PHE A 127 -9.31 12.75 1.01
N THR A 128 -10.23 12.20 1.80
CA THR A 128 -11.54 12.82 2.03
C THR A 128 -11.41 14.15 2.77
N THR A 129 -10.57 14.24 3.80
CA THR A 129 -10.36 15.51 4.54
C THR A 129 -9.56 16.54 3.74
N ALA A 130 -8.74 16.09 2.78
CA ALA A 130 -8.14 16.95 1.77
C ALA A 130 -9.15 17.47 0.71
N GLY A 131 -10.42 17.05 0.75
CA GLY A 131 -11.45 17.42 -0.23
C GLY A 131 -11.30 16.69 -1.57
N LEU A 132 -10.63 15.54 -1.58
CA LEU A 132 -10.46 14.67 -2.75
C LEU A 132 -11.39 13.46 -2.59
N PRO A 133 -12.34 13.23 -3.51
CA PRO A 133 -13.34 12.19 -3.35
C PRO A 133 -12.74 10.79 -3.54
N GLN A 134 -13.30 9.81 -2.83
CA GLN A 134 -13.21 8.40 -3.19
C GLN A 134 -13.98 8.17 -4.49
N ASN A 135 -13.53 7.22 -5.32
CA ASN A 135 -14.02 7.03 -6.69
C ASN A 135 -14.02 8.35 -7.51
N PRO A 136 -12.88 9.03 -7.67
CA PRO A 136 -12.80 10.29 -8.40
C PRO A 136 -13.33 10.13 -9.84
N PRO A 137 -14.26 10.99 -10.27
CA PRO A 137 -14.92 10.85 -11.58
C PRO A 137 -13.93 11.03 -12.73
N GLY A 138 -14.11 10.26 -13.81
CA GLY A 138 -13.26 10.33 -14.99
C GLY A 138 -11.91 9.62 -14.86
N LEU A 139 -11.60 9.04 -13.68
CA LEU A 139 -10.45 8.18 -13.48
C LEU A 139 -10.87 6.71 -13.35
N PRO A 140 -10.06 5.76 -13.85
CA PRO A 140 -10.27 4.34 -13.58
C PRO A 140 -10.07 4.04 -12.10
N HIS A 141 -10.83 3.07 -11.57
CA HIS A 141 -10.67 2.58 -10.21
C HIS A 141 -10.39 1.08 -10.21
N LEU A 142 -9.46 0.65 -9.37
CA LEU A 142 -9.09 -0.75 -9.23
C LEU A 142 -9.56 -1.30 -7.88
N PRO A 143 -10.10 -2.54 -7.83
CA PRO A 143 -10.36 -3.20 -6.57
C PRO A 143 -9.03 -3.56 -5.88
N PRO A 144 -8.93 -3.43 -4.54
CA PRO A 144 -7.72 -3.76 -3.79
C PRO A 144 -7.34 -5.24 -3.86
N THR A 145 -8.29 -6.12 -4.21
CA THR A 145 -8.09 -7.57 -4.38
C THR A 145 -7.35 -7.95 -5.66
N LEU A 146 -7.21 -7.00 -6.59
CA LEU A 146 -6.69 -7.23 -7.92
C LEU A 146 -7.36 -8.43 -8.62
N GLY A 147 -8.69 -8.58 -8.48
CA GLY A 147 -9.44 -9.61 -9.20
C GLY A 147 -9.45 -10.98 -8.51
N LEU A 148 -9.24 -11.00 -7.20
CA LEU A 148 -9.60 -12.11 -6.32
C LEU A 148 -10.91 -11.80 -5.58
N GLN A 149 -11.68 -12.84 -5.23
CA GLN A 149 -12.83 -12.69 -4.34
C GLN A 149 -12.38 -12.42 -2.90
N TYR A 150 -13.23 -11.78 -2.08
CA TYR A 150 -12.89 -11.44 -0.69
C TYR A 150 -12.88 -12.63 0.28
N THR A 151 -13.53 -13.73 -0.08
CA THR A 151 -13.74 -14.89 0.80
C THR A 151 -13.10 -16.13 0.22
N ALA A 152 -12.65 -17.03 1.10
CA ALA A 152 -12.18 -18.36 0.70
C ALA A 152 -13.19 -19.05 -0.26
N PRO A 153 -12.72 -19.68 -1.34
CA PRO A 153 -11.33 -19.97 -1.67
C PRO A 153 -10.61 -18.85 -2.46
N TRP A 154 -11.07 -17.60 -2.37
CA TRP A 154 -10.49 -16.41 -3.04
C TRP A 154 -10.38 -16.55 -4.55
N THR A 155 -11.40 -17.16 -5.15
CA THR A 155 -11.43 -17.47 -6.59
C THR A 155 -11.03 -16.27 -7.44
N ALA A 156 -10.15 -16.51 -8.42
CA ALA A 156 -9.76 -15.53 -9.41
C ALA A 156 -10.91 -15.23 -10.36
N VAL A 157 -11.20 -13.93 -10.55
CA VAL A 157 -12.18 -13.46 -11.53
C VAL A 157 -11.51 -12.94 -12.81
N ASP A 158 -10.27 -12.47 -12.72
CA ASP A 158 -9.50 -11.96 -13.84
C ASP A 158 -8.12 -12.63 -13.94
N PRO A 159 -7.60 -12.89 -15.16
CA PRO A 159 -6.24 -13.40 -15.37
C PRO A 159 -5.18 -12.30 -15.16
N PRO A 160 -3.91 -12.64 -14.88
CA PRO A 160 -2.83 -11.64 -14.67
C PRO A 160 -2.68 -10.61 -15.81
N ASP A 161 -2.80 -11.02 -17.07
CA ASP A 161 -2.71 -10.12 -18.23
C ASP A 161 -3.82 -9.04 -18.27
N HIS A 162 -4.95 -9.24 -17.57
CA HIS A 162 -5.90 -8.16 -17.31
C HIS A 162 -5.22 -7.00 -16.56
N TRP A 163 -4.48 -7.31 -15.51
CA TRP A 163 -3.86 -6.33 -14.62
C TRP A 163 -2.69 -5.61 -15.26
N ARG A 164 -1.93 -6.30 -16.11
CA ARG A 164 -0.92 -5.68 -16.98
C ARG A 164 -1.53 -4.58 -17.86
N ARG A 165 -2.64 -4.86 -18.54
CA ARG A 165 -3.37 -3.84 -19.31
C ARG A 165 -3.94 -2.71 -18.44
N GLN A 166 -4.36 -3.00 -17.20
CA GLN A 166 -4.78 -1.93 -16.29
C GLN A 166 -3.60 -1.02 -15.92
N GLY A 167 -2.40 -1.58 -15.69
CA GLY A 167 -1.19 -0.81 -15.45
C GLY A 167 -0.85 0.13 -16.60
N GLU A 168 -0.90 -0.36 -17.83
CA GLU A 168 -0.70 0.46 -19.04
C GLU A 168 -1.72 1.61 -19.15
N ARG A 169 -3.00 1.31 -18.87
CA ARG A 169 -4.09 2.31 -18.88
C ARG A 169 -3.91 3.37 -17.80
N LEU A 170 -3.49 2.94 -16.60
CA LEU A 170 -3.20 3.86 -15.50
C LEU A 170 -2.07 4.81 -15.90
N ALA A 171 -0.94 4.29 -16.40
CA ALA A 171 0.22 5.11 -16.78
C ALA A 171 -0.09 6.21 -17.79
N ALA A 172 -1.11 6.02 -18.63
CA ALA A 172 -1.54 6.99 -19.65
C ALA A 172 -2.42 8.14 -19.11
N LEU A 173 -2.74 8.18 -17.81
CA LEU A 173 -3.60 9.21 -17.23
C LEU A 173 -2.91 10.59 -17.23
N PRO A 174 -3.50 11.62 -17.87
CA PRO A 174 -2.95 12.96 -17.87
C PRO A 174 -3.34 13.74 -16.60
N GLY A 175 -2.54 14.75 -16.26
CA GLY A 175 -2.95 15.83 -15.35
C GLY A 175 -2.96 15.50 -13.86
N GLN A 176 -2.26 14.46 -13.42
CA GLN A 176 -2.10 14.09 -12.01
C GLN A 176 -0.64 14.20 -11.58
N ASP A 177 -0.39 14.66 -10.36
CA ASP A 177 0.95 14.67 -9.75
C ASP A 177 1.18 13.44 -8.88
N LEU A 178 0.14 13.00 -8.15
CA LEU A 178 0.15 11.83 -7.27
C LEU A 178 -1.08 10.93 -7.52
N LEU A 179 -0.84 9.66 -7.84
CA LEU A 179 -1.87 8.64 -7.99
C LEU A 179 -1.59 7.52 -7.00
N VAL A 180 -2.54 7.22 -6.12
CA VAL A 180 -2.34 6.25 -5.03
C VAL A 180 -3.27 5.06 -5.20
N LEU A 181 -2.73 3.86 -4.97
CA LEU A 181 -3.48 2.63 -4.77
C LEU A 181 -3.17 2.11 -3.36
N ASP A 182 -4.19 2.16 -2.50
CA ASP A 182 -4.22 1.59 -1.14
C ASP A 182 -4.60 0.11 -1.20
N LEU A 183 -3.60 -0.76 -1.34
CA LEU A 183 -3.74 -2.18 -1.64
C LEU A 183 -3.74 -3.01 -0.35
N TRP A 184 -4.88 -3.04 0.32
CA TRP A 184 -5.03 -3.67 1.65
C TRP A 184 -5.36 -5.16 1.65
N PHE A 185 -5.50 -5.79 0.49
CA PHE A 185 -5.93 -7.19 0.41
C PHE A 185 -4.88 -8.17 0.96
N SER A 186 -3.59 -7.85 0.89
CA SER A 186 -2.52 -8.64 1.50
C SER A 186 -2.67 -8.75 3.02
N ASP A 187 -3.00 -7.66 3.72
CA ASP A 187 -3.26 -7.70 5.17
C ASP A 187 -4.49 -8.57 5.50
N LEU A 188 -5.55 -8.47 4.70
CA LEU A 188 -6.73 -9.35 4.85
C LEU A 188 -6.33 -10.83 4.77
N LEU A 189 -5.48 -11.20 3.80
CA LEU A 189 -4.96 -12.57 3.67
C LEU A 189 -4.05 -12.95 4.84
N GLY A 190 -3.14 -12.06 5.26
CA GLY A 190 -2.26 -12.26 6.41
C GLY A 190 -3.05 -12.59 7.69
N HIS A 191 -4.15 -11.88 7.94
CA HIS A 191 -5.04 -12.16 9.06
C HIS A 191 -5.83 -13.50 8.98
N GLN A 192 -5.74 -14.24 7.87
CA GLN A 192 -6.24 -15.61 7.77
C GLN A 192 -5.17 -16.66 8.11
N GLY A 193 -3.92 -16.22 8.30
CA GLY A 193 -2.77 -17.06 8.56
C GLY A 193 -2.93 -17.93 9.80
N ARG A 194 -2.39 -19.14 9.71
CA ARG A 194 -2.43 -20.18 10.76
C ARG A 194 -1.44 -21.28 10.41
N ALA A 195 -0.94 -22.00 11.40
CA ALA A 195 -0.02 -23.10 11.21
C ALA A 195 -0.74 -24.47 11.27
N PRO A 196 -0.58 -25.35 10.25
CA PRO A 196 0.10 -25.11 8.97
C PRO A 196 -0.70 -24.16 8.07
N THR A 197 0.00 -23.45 7.17
CA THR A 197 -0.63 -22.53 6.23
C THR A 197 -1.62 -23.29 5.32
N PRO A 198 -2.88 -22.83 5.22
CA PRO A 198 -3.86 -23.45 4.34
C PRO A 198 -3.42 -23.36 2.86
N PRO A 199 -3.51 -24.44 2.08
CA PRO A 199 -3.10 -24.42 0.67
C PRO A 199 -3.84 -23.38 -0.19
N ASP A 200 -5.13 -23.18 0.07
CA ASP A 200 -5.96 -22.17 -0.61
C ASP A 200 -5.54 -20.74 -0.24
N LEU A 201 -5.13 -20.51 1.00
CA LEU A 201 -4.58 -19.22 1.45
C LEU A 201 -3.21 -18.93 0.82
N LEU A 202 -2.31 -19.92 0.79
CA LEU A 202 -1.00 -19.78 0.13
C LEU A 202 -1.18 -19.49 -1.37
N TRP A 203 -2.07 -20.24 -2.03
CA TRP A 203 -2.42 -19.98 -3.42
C TRP A 203 -2.97 -18.57 -3.61
N ALA A 204 -3.87 -18.10 -2.73
CA ALA A 204 -4.42 -16.75 -2.82
C ALA A 204 -3.33 -15.68 -2.68
N GLY A 205 -2.37 -15.87 -1.76
CA GLY A 205 -1.23 -14.97 -1.61
C GLY A 205 -0.34 -14.92 -2.85
N GLN A 206 0.02 -16.07 -3.40
CA GLN A 206 0.81 -16.16 -4.64
C GLN A 206 0.05 -15.57 -5.84
N ALA A 207 -1.25 -15.88 -5.96
CA ALA A 207 -2.12 -15.34 -6.98
C ALA A 207 -2.22 -13.81 -6.91
N TYR A 208 -2.26 -13.24 -5.71
CA TYR A 208 -2.26 -11.81 -5.49
C TYR A 208 -0.95 -11.15 -5.92
N LEU A 209 0.20 -11.72 -5.53
CA LEU A 209 1.51 -11.19 -5.94
C LEU A 209 1.73 -11.26 -7.45
N ALA A 210 1.30 -12.33 -8.13
CA ALA A 210 1.35 -12.40 -9.60
C ALA A 210 0.54 -11.29 -10.30
N ARG A 211 -0.57 -10.84 -9.68
CA ARG A 211 -1.39 -9.74 -10.22
C ARG A 211 -0.77 -8.38 -9.95
N LEU A 212 -0.15 -8.21 -8.78
CA LEU A 212 0.63 -7.02 -8.45
C LEU A 212 1.86 -6.90 -9.38
N ASP A 213 2.54 -8.00 -9.63
CA ASP A 213 3.65 -8.09 -10.60
C ASP A 213 3.21 -7.68 -12.01
N ALA A 214 2.11 -8.24 -12.51
CA ALA A 214 1.55 -7.87 -13.82
C ALA A 214 1.11 -6.40 -13.88
N LEU A 215 0.44 -5.88 -12.84
CA LEU A 215 0.06 -4.46 -12.75
C LEU A 215 1.29 -3.55 -12.81
N LEU A 216 2.33 -3.89 -12.05
CA LEU A 216 3.59 -3.15 -12.04
C LEU A 216 4.28 -3.21 -13.41
N GLU A 217 4.33 -4.39 -14.04
CA GLU A 217 4.87 -4.56 -15.40
C GLU A 217 4.21 -3.60 -16.38
N GLY A 218 2.87 -3.52 -16.38
CA GLY A 218 2.12 -2.60 -17.24
C GLY A 218 2.43 -1.12 -16.98
N LEU A 219 2.53 -0.72 -15.71
CA LEU A 219 2.91 0.65 -15.34
C LEU A 219 4.31 0.99 -15.86
N LEU A 220 5.28 0.11 -15.62
CA LEU A 220 6.68 0.34 -16.01
C LEU A 220 6.88 0.30 -17.53
N HIS A 221 6.20 -0.61 -18.24
CA HIS A 221 6.25 -0.69 -19.70
C HIS A 221 5.78 0.61 -20.37
N ALA A 222 4.78 1.26 -19.78
CA ALA A 222 4.26 2.55 -20.22
C ALA A 222 5.06 3.78 -19.69
N GLY A 223 6.17 3.56 -18.98
CA GLY A 223 7.07 4.62 -18.52
C GLY A 223 6.62 5.38 -17.27
N ALA A 224 5.73 4.79 -16.46
CA ALA A 224 5.30 5.40 -15.20
C ALA A 224 6.44 5.52 -14.19
N ARG A 225 6.41 6.59 -13.38
CA ARG A 225 7.22 6.71 -12.16
C ARG A 225 6.46 6.02 -11.04
N VAL A 226 7.03 4.98 -10.45
CA VAL A 226 6.33 4.14 -9.45
C VAL A 226 7.12 4.10 -8.15
N VAL A 227 6.41 4.15 -7.04
CA VAL A 227 6.92 3.82 -5.70
C VAL A 227 6.04 2.74 -5.09
N LEU A 228 6.65 1.73 -4.49
CA LEU A 228 6.02 0.73 -3.66
C LEU A 228 6.46 0.93 -2.21
N SER A 229 5.52 0.84 -1.28
CA SER A 229 5.81 0.86 0.16
C SER A 229 4.92 -0.14 0.89
N SER A 230 5.31 -0.54 2.09
CA SER A 230 4.40 -1.17 3.06
C SER A 230 4.54 -0.56 4.44
N ASP A 231 3.49 -0.66 5.25
CA ASP A 231 3.35 -0.08 6.58
C ASP A 231 3.74 -1.06 7.70
N HIS A 232 3.56 -2.37 7.49
CA HIS A 232 4.02 -3.44 8.38
C HIS A 232 4.14 -4.79 7.68
N GLY A 233 4.71 -5.79 8.36
CA GLY A 233 4.69 -7.19 7.95
C GLY A 233 3.48 -7.96 8.50
N ASN A 234 3.16 -9.07 7.85
CA ASN A 234 2.15 -10.10 8.19
C ASN A 234 2.13 -11.11 7.04
N PHE A 235 1.86 -10.61 5.83
CA PHE A 235 1.60 -11.38 4.62
C PHE A 235 2.77 -12.26 4.18
N GLU A 236 4.00 -11.89 4.50
CA GLU A 236 5.18 -12.71 4.21
C GLU A 236 5.19 -14.04 4.99
N ASP A 237 4.52 -14.11 6.15
CA ASP A 237 4.39 -15.30 6.98
C ASP A 237 2.91 -15.66 7.23
N LEU A 238 2.31 -16.38 6.27
CA LEU A 238 0.95 -16.90 6.41
C LEU A 238 0.83 -18.07 7.42
N GLY A 239 1.89 -18.42 8.14
CA GLY A 239 1.86 -19.35 9.26
C GLY A 239 1.33 -18.71 10.55
N VAL A 240 1.33 -17.38 10.63
CA VAL A 240 0.83 -16.61 11.77
C VAL A 240 -0.31 -15.67 11.37
N LYS A 241 -1.19 -15.35 12.32
CA LYS A 241 -2.33 -14.42 12.10
C LYS A 241 -1.99 -12.97 12.43
N SER A 242 -1.05 -12.78 13.35
CA SER A 242 -0.63 -11.47 13.84
C SER A 242 0.30 -10.81 12.85
N HIS A 243 0.46 -9.49 12.96
CA HIS A 243 1.54 -8.80 12.30
C HIS A 243 2.90 -9.33 12.77
N THR A 244 3.94 -9.07 12.00
CA THR A 244 5.30 -9.51 12.30
C THR A 244 6.21 -8.32 12.57
N ARG A 245 7.49 -8.60 12.83
CA ARG A 245 8.56 -7.60 12.88
C ARG A 245 9.41 -7.59 11.62
N ALA A 246 8.93 -8.20 10.54
CA ALA A 246 9.63 -8.13 9.26
C ALA A 246 9.82 -6.66 8.86
N ARG A 247 10.98 -6.36 8.29
CA ARG A 247 11.17 -5.08 7.59
C ARG A 247 10.20 -5.03 6.42
N VAL A 248 9.89 -3.84 5.95
CA VAL A 248 8.90 -3.62 4.88
C VAL A 248 9.58 -3.13 3.61
N PRO A 249 9.10 -3.49 2.41
CA PRO A 249 9.66 -3.00 1.16
C PRO A 249 9.41 -1.50 1.01
N PHE A 250 10.44 -0.79 0.57
CA PHE A 250 10.36 0.53 -0.04
C PHE A 250 11.20 0.56 -1.30
N ALA A 251 10.54 0.66 -2.45
CA ALA A 251 11.18 0.51 -3.75
C ALA A 251 10.57 1.46 -4.77
N GLY A 252 11.30 1.77 -5.84
CA GLY A 252 10.81 2.72 -6.82
C GLY A 252 11.58 2.68 -8.13
N VAL A 253 10.89 3.06 -9.20
CA VAL A 253 11.41 3.13 -10.57
C VAL A 253 11.09 4.51 -11.15
N GLY A 254 12.07 5.14 -11.79
CA GLY A 254 11.94 6.52 -12.29
C GLY A 254 11.92 7.57 -11.17
N VAL A 255 12.46 7.25 -10.00
CA VAL A 255 12.52 8.08 -8.80
C VAL A 255 13.82 7.83 -8.03
N GLU A 256 14.29 8.84 -7.30
CA GLU A 256 15.46 8.75 -6.43
C GLU A 256 15.02 8.65 -4.96
N LEU A 257 15.11 7.45 -4.38
CA LEU A 257 14.60 7.19 -3.02
C LEU A 257 15.57 7.61 -1.91
N GLY A 258 16.86 7.77 -2.21
CA GLY A 258 17.89 7.99 -1.21
C GLY A 258 18.08 6.77 -0.29
N LEU A 259 18.40 7.03 0.98
CA LEU A 259 18.77 6.02 1.98
C LEU A 259 17.89 6.11 3.24
N PRO A 260 16.56 5.99 3.16
CA PRO A 260 15.74 5.92 4.37
C PRO A 260 15.98 4.60 5.10
N ASP A 261 15.94 4.66 6.43
CA ASP A 261 16.10 3.48 7.30
C ASP A 261 14.75 2.94 7.81
N ASP A 262 13.73 3.80 7.86
CA ASP A 262 12.43 3.51 8.48
C ASP A 262 11.25 4.12 7.70
N VAL A 263 10.03 3.72 8.07
CA VAL A 263 8.79 4.18 7.42
C VAL A 263 8.51 5.69 7.57
N VAL A 264 9.07 6.36 8.58
CA VAL A 264 8.93 7.81 8.78
C VAL A 264 9.78 8.54 7.74
N GLN A 265 11.04 8.14 7.62
CA GLN A 265 11.96 8.67 6.60
C GLN A 265 11.45 8.35 5.19
N GLY A 266 10.85 7.17 4.99
CA GLY A 266 10.13 6.82 3.77
C GLY A 266 9.02 7.83 3.44
N GLY A 267 8.16 8.17 4.39
CA GLY A 267 7.13 9.21 4.22
C GLY A 267 7.72 10.59 3.87
N GLN A 268 8.88 10.93 4.43
CA GLN A 268 9.60 12.17 4.09
C GLN A 268 10.15 12.13 2.66
N VAL A 269 10.65 10.98 2.20
CA VAL A 269 11.04 10.77 0.79
C VAL A 269 9.84 11.00 -0.13
N MET A 270 8.66 10.46 0.20
CA MET A 270 7.44 10.65 -0.60
C MET A 270 7.08 12.13 -0.78
N ALA A 271 7.16 12.93 0.29
CA ALA A 271 6.95 14.38 0.21
C ALA A 271 7.99 15.06 -0.69
N ARG A 272 9.28 14.73 -0.53
CA ARG A 272 10.37 15.31 -1.35
C ARG A 272 10.23 14.98 -2.84
N LEU A 273 9.79 13.77 -3.19
CA LEU A 273 9.54 13.38 -4.59
C LEU A 273 8.47 14.23 -5.29
N LEU A 274 7.62 14.89 -4.51
CA LEU A 274 6.56 15.79 -4.94
C LEU A 274 6.92 17.28 -4.75
N GLY A 275 8.14 17.59 -4.33
CA GLY A 275 8.62 18.96 -4.09
C GLY A 275 8.04 19.61 -2.82
N LEU A 276 7.64 18.82 -1.82
CA LEU A 276 7.01 19.25 -0.58
C LEU A 276 7.91 19.13 0.66
#